data_AF-A0AA42EB69-F1
#
_entry.id   AF-A0AA42EB69-F1
#
_cell.length_a   1.000
_cell.length_b   1.000
_cell.length_c   1.000
_cell.angle_alpha   90.00
_cell.angle_beta   90.00
_cell.angle_gamma   90.00
#
_symmetry.space_group_name_H-M   'P 1'
#
loop_
_entity.id
_entity.type
_entity.pdbx_description
1 polymer ?
#
loop_
_entity_poly.entity_id
_entity_poly.type
_entity_poly.pdbx_seq_one_letter_code
_entity_poly.pdbx_strand_id
1 'polypeptide(L)' 'MRTVTDMTGTVHSATLLGMGIVLADTARRGHHDLAREIAAHLELRLDELAPVVDEVDLRELRAVLDG' A
#
# COMPACT_ATOMS: atom_id res chain seq x y z
N MET A 1 18.14 -23.59 20.97
CA MET A 1 17.47 -23.12 19.73
C MET A 1 16.79 -21.80 20.08
N ARG A 2 17.31 -20.66 19.60
CA ARG A 2 16.80 -19.33 19.94
C ARG A 2 15.94 -18.89 18.75
N THR A 3 14.63 -18.85 18.92
CA THR A 3 13.70 -18.29 17.93
C THR A 3 13.96 -16.79 17.88
N VAL A 4 14.78 -16.36 16.92
CA VAL A 4 14.86 -14.95 16.53
C VAL A 4 13.63 -14.72 15.66
N THR A 5 12.54 -14.25 16.26
CA THR A 5 11.39 -13.79 15.50
C THR A 5 11.85 -12.57 14.71
N ASP A 6 11.79 -12.67 13.38
CA ASP A 6 12.10 -11.59 12.45
C ASP A 6 11.06 -10.47 12.58
N MET A 7 11.21 -9.65 13.62
CA MET A 7 10.34 -8.50 13.92
C MET A 7 10.46 -7.43 12.83
N THR A 8 11.61 -7.37 12.14
CA THR A 8 11.85 -6.46 11.02
C THR A 8 10.90 -6.73 9.86
N GLY A 9 10.73 -7.99 9.45
CA GLY A 9 9.76 -8.36 8.42
C GLY A 9 8.31 -8.11 8.82
N THR A 10 7.96 -8.29 10.10
CA THR A 10 6.58 -8.08 10.59
C THR A 10 6.22 -6.60 10.69
N VAL A 11 7.13 -5.76 11.17
CA VAL A 11 6.93 -4.30 11.24
C VAL A 11 6.83 -3.70 9.84
N HIS A 12 7.72 -4.12 8.94
CA HIS A 12 7.69 -3.68 7.54
C HIS A 12 6.36 -4.03 6.85
N SER A 13 5.86 -5.25 7.06
CA SER A 13 4.55 -5.68 6.52
C SER A 13 3.38 -4.89 7.11
N ALA A 14 3.39 -4.57 8.40
CA ALA A 14 2.34 -3.76 9.04
C ALA A 14 2.33 -2.31 8.55
N THR A 15 3.52 -1.72 8.33
CA THR A 15 3.63 -0.37 7.76
C THR A 15 3.13 -0.34 6.31
N LEU A 16 3.49 -1.33 5.48
CA LEU A 16 2.99 -1.45 4.11
C LEU A 16 1.46 -1.62 4.07
N LEU A 17 0.90 -2.47 4.93
CA LEU A 17 -0.55 -2.66 5.06
C LEU A 17 -1.26 -1.35 5.43
N GLY A 18 -0.75 -0.62 6.44
CA GLY A 18 -1.29 0.67 6.83
C GLY A 18 -1.24 1.71 5.72
N MET A 19 -0.12 1.77 4.98
CA MET A 19 0.03 2.69 3.85
C MET A 19 -0.89 2.35 2.69
N GLY A 20 -1.04 1.06 2.37
CA GLY A 20 -1.96 0.59 1.31
C GLY A 20 -3.41 0.97 1.60
N ILE A 21 -3.86 0.81 2.84
CA ILE A 21 -5.22 1.21 3.26
C ILE A 21 -5.42 2.73 3.13
N VAL A 22 -4.46 3.53 3.59
CA VAL A 22 -4.55 5.00 3.49
C VAL A 22 -4.59 5.46 2.03
N LEU A 23 -3.77 4.86 1.17
CA LEU A 23 -3.73 5.14 -0.26
C LEU A 23 -5.06 4.78 -0.94
N ALA A 24 -5.62 3.60 -0.62
CA ALA A 24 -6.91 3.17 -1.15
C ALA A 24 -8.07 4.08 -0.70
N ASP A 25 -8.12 4.46 0.58
CA ASP A 25 -9.16 5.38 1.09
C ASP A 25 -9.03 6.77 0.47
N THR A 26 -7.80 7.25 0.25
CA THR A 26 -7.52 8.53 -0.42
C THR A 26 -8.03 8.51 -1.87
N ALA A 27 -7.75 7.42 -2.60
CA ALA A 27 -8.27 7.19 -3.94
C ALA A 27 -9.82 7.15 -3.94
N ARG A 28 -10.44 6.35 -3.07
CA ARG A 28 -11.91 6.22 -2.95
C ARG A 28 -12.64 7.53 -2.67
N ARG A 29 -11.99 8.47 -1.99
CA ARG A 29 -12.56 9.81 -1.72
C ARG A 29 -12.41 10.78 -2.90
N GLY A 30 -11.81 10.35 -4.00
CA GLY A 30 -11.59 11.16 -5.20
C GLY A 30 -10.31 12.01 -5.14
N HIS A 31 -9.43 11.81 -4.14
CA HIS A 31 -8.17 12.54 -4.01
C HIS A 31 -7.05 11.87 -4.83
N HIS A 32 -7.28 11.68 -6.12
CA HIS A 32 -6.40 10.89 -6.99
C HIS A 32 -4.99 11.47 -7.11
N ASP A 33 -4.85 12.79 -7.21
CA ASP A 33 -3.53 13.43 -7.33
C ASP A 33 -2.70 13.25 -6.06
N LEU A 34 -3.34 13.37 -4.89
CA LEU A 34 -2.69 13.10 -3.60
C LEU A 34 -2.29 11.63 -3.47
N ALA A 35 -3.15 10.71 -3.90
CA ALA A 35 -2.83 9.28 -3.92
C ALA A 35 -1.61 8.99 -4.82
N ARG A 36 -1.53 9.61 -6.01
CA ARG A 36 -0.36 9.50 -6.90
C ARG A 36 0.91 10.07 -6.26
N GLU A 37 0.84 11.26 -5.66
CA GLU A 37 1.99 11.88 -4.98
C GLU A 37 2.52 11.02 -3.85
N ILE A 38 1.64 10.46 -3.02
CA ILE A 38 2.03 9.57 -1.92
C ILE A 38 2.66 8.28 -2.45
N ALA A 39 2.05 7.64 -3.46
CA ALA A 39 2.62 6.44 -4.08
C ALA A 39 4.02 6.70 -4.65
N ALA A 40 4.20 7.81 -5.36
CA ALA A 40 5.48 8.20 -5.96
C ALA A 40 6.53 8.53 -4.89
N HIS A 41 6.16 9.25 -3.84
CA HIS A 41 7.09 9.64 -2.77
C HIS A 41 7.60 8.44 -1.96
N LEU A 42 6.76 7.43 -1.80
CA LEU A 42 7.08 6.22 -1.07
C LEU A 42 7.69 5.12 -1.95
N GLU A 43 7.87 5.40 -3.25
CA GLU A 43 8.33 4.43 -4.26
C GLU A 43 7.53 3.11 -4.25
N LEU A 44 6.26 3.19 -3.84
CA LEU A 44 5.44 2.00 -3.60
C LEU A 44 5.06 1.34 -4.91
N ARG A 45 5.33 0.04 -5.01
CA ARG A 45 4.84 -0.77 -6.11
C ARG A 45 3.53 -1.44 -5.71
N LEU A 46 2.55 -1.46 -6.62
CA LEU A 46 1.29 -2.18 -6.39
C LEU A 46 1.49 -3.65 -6.05
N ASP A 47 2.55 -4.28 -6.59
CA ASP A 47 2.91 -5.67 -6.32
C ASP A 47 3.29 -5.90 -4.84
N GLU A 48 3.80 -4.87 -4.17
CA GLU A 48 4.17 -4.91 -2.74
C GLU A 48 2.95 -4.75 -1.83
N LEU A 49 1.89 -4.10 -2.34
CA LEU A 49 0.62 -3.93 -1.66
C LEU A 49 -0.32 -5.12 -1.88
N ALA A 50 -0.13 -5.90 -2.95
CA ALA A 50 -0.95 -7.05 -3.31
C ALA A 50 -1.18 -8.08 -2.18
N PRO A 51 -0.20 -8.37 -1.29
CA PRO A 51 -0.41 -9.33 -0.20
C PRO A 51 -1.23 -8.78 0.97
N VAL A 52 -1.44 -7.46 1.05
CA VAL A 52 -1.94 -6.76 2.24
C VAL A 52 -3.17 -5.90 2.01
N VAL A 53 -3.44 -5.51 0.76
CA VAL A 53 -4.62 -4.75 0.35
C VAL A 53 -5.59 -5.69 -0.38
N ASP A 54 -6.90 -5.49 -0.22
CA ASP A 54 -7.87 -6.31 -0.94
C ASP A 54 -7.88 -6.02 -2.45
N GLU A 55 -8.42 -6.96 -3.21
CA GLU A 55 -8.39 -6.91 -4.67
C GLU A 55 -9.19 -5.74 -5.27
N VAL A 56 -10.24 -5.27 -4.60
CA VAL A 56 -11.08 -4.16 -5.08
C VAL A 56 -10.31 -2.86 -4.91
N ASP A 57 -9.77 -2.62 -3.71
CA ASP A 57 -8.96 -1.46 -3.40
C ASP A 57 -7.69 -1.41 -4.28
N LEU A 58 -7.05 -2.56 -4.56
CA LEU A 58 -5.92 -2.67 -5.50
C LEU A 58 -6.29 -2.29 -6.95
N ARG A 59 -7.48 -2.68 -7.42
CA ARG A 59 -7.95 -2.33 -8.76
C ARG A 59 -8.21 -0.83 -8.88
N GLU A 60 -8.81 -0.23 -7.86
CA GLU A 60 -9.06 1.20 -7.80
C GLU A 60 -7.75 2.00 -7.75
N LEU A 61 -6.82 1.59 -6.89
CA LEU A 61 -5.47 2.15 -6.84
C LEU A 61 -4.76 2.05 -8.18
N ARG A 62 -4.85 0.91 -8.86
CA ARG A 62 -4.25 0.73 -10.19
C ARG A 62 -4.84 1.70 -11.21
N ALA A 63 -6.16 1.87 -11.23
CA ALA A 63 -6.83 2.82 -12.12
C ALA A 63 -6.39 4.28 -11.85
N VAL A 64 -6.13 4.63 -10.59
CA VAL A 64 -5.61 5.95 -10.21
C VAL A 64 -4.15 6.13 -10.62
N LEU A 65 -3.30 5.14 -10.41
CA LEU A 65 -1.87 5.25 -10.70
C LEU A 65 -1.53 5.13 -12.19
N ASP A 66 -2.34 4.42 -12.98
CA ASP A 66 -2.14 4.24 -14.43
C ASP A 66 -2.74 5.38 -15.27
N GLY A 67 -3.64 6.19 -14.69
CA GLY A 67 -4.37 7.27 -15.37
C GLY A 67 -3.78 8.66 -15.19
#